data_AF-A0A1G2JN26-F1
#
_entry.id   AF-A0A1G2JN26-F1
#
_cell.length_a   1.000
_cell.length_b   1.000
_cell.length_c   1.000
_cell.angle_alpha   90.00
_cell.angle_beta   90.00
_cell.angle_gamma   90.00
#
_symmetry.space_group_name_H-M   'P 1'
#
loop_
_entity.id
_entity.type
_entity.pdbx_description
1 polymer ?
#
loop_
_entity_poly.entity_id
_entity_poly.type
_entity_poly.pdbx_seq_one_letter_code
_entity_poly.pdbx_strand_id
1 'polypeptide(L)'
;MENRENKLTNCRDKIIIDAIRVEEIQCRALDNFGRELTDIELNRLLVCGCDEEELWGARFDLVIRAICEAINNTNNCWKKVDEDYIKSLGEKNGQ
;
A
#
# COMPACT_ATOMS: atom_id res chain seq x y z
N MET A 1 -17.18 3.19 -26.07
CA MET A 1 -17.00 3.84 -24.75
C MET A 1 -17.03 2.73 -23.70
N GLU A 2 -15.96 1.92 -23.69
CA GLU A 2 -15.90 0.72 -22.86
C GLU A 2 -14.98 0.99 -21.66
N ASN A 3 -15.47 0.64 -20.46
CA ASN A 3 -14.66 0.24 -19.32
C ASN A 3 -13.85 1.31 -18.54
N ARG A 4 -14.46 2.43 -18.14
CA ARG A 4 -13.99 3.11 -16.90
C ARG A 4 -14.50 2.41 -15.64
N GLU A 5 -15.77 2.02 -15.62
CA GLU A 5 -16.37 1.32 -14.48
C GLU A 5 -15.75 -0.07 -14.28
N ASN A 6 -15.60 -0.88 -15.33
CA ASN A 6 -14.94 -2.20 -15.25
C ASN A 6 -13.44 -2.14 -14.85
N LYS A 7 -12.74 -1.02 -15.10
CA LYS A 7 -11.35 -0.83 -14.64
C LYS A 7 -11.29 -0.51 -13.14
N LEU A 8 -12.26 0.24 -12.62
CA LEU A 8 -12.37 0.56 -11.21
C LEU A 8 -12.73 -0.66 -10.36
N THR A 9 -13.59 -1.56 -10.87
CA THR A 9 -13.94 -2.80 -10.17
C THR A 9 -12.72 -3.70 -9.98
N ASN A 10 -11.91 -3.91 -11.02
CA ASN A 10 -10.65 -4.66 -10.93
C ASN A 10 -9.56 -3.96 -10.08
N CYS A 11 -9.61 -2.64 -9.93
CA CYS A 11 -8.73 -1.90 -9.04
C CYS A 11 -9.10 -2.11 -7.56
N ARG A 12 -10.40 -2.21 -7.23
CA ARG A 12 -10.86 -2.45 -5.86
C ARG A 12 -10.39 -3.79 -5.30
N ASP A 13 -10.33 -4.82 -6.14
CA ASP A 13 -9.91 -6.17 -5.73
C ASP A 13 -8.39 -6.33 -5.55
N LYS A 14 -7.58 -5.40 -6.06
CA LYS A 14 -6.10 -5.50 -6.05
C LYS A 14 -5.39 -4.46 -5.18
N ILE A 15 -5.94 -3.26 -5.06
CA ILE A 15 -5.13 -2.09 -4.64
C ILE A 15 -4.66 -2.15 -3.18
N ILE A 16 -5.29 -2.93 -2.29
CA ILE A 16 -5.04 -2.74 -0.85
C ILE A 16 -4.45 -3.95 -0.13
N ILE A 17 -4.54 -5.13 -0.74
CA ILE A 17 -3.83 -6.33 -0.26
C ILE A 17 -2.42 -6.39 -0.87
N ASP A 18 -2.22 -5.80 -2.04
CA ASP A 18 -0.88 -5.69 -2.64
C ASP A 18 0.00 -4.63 -1.95
N ALA A 19 -0.59 -3.70 -1.18
CA ALA A 19 0.13 -2.61 -0.51
C ALA A 19 0.70 -3.00 0.87
N ILE A 20 0.08 -3.97 1.56
CA ILE A 20 0.56 -4.49 2.86
C ILE A 20 0.83 -5.97 2.67
N ARG A 21 2.09 -6.37 2.83
CA ARG A 21 2.47 -7.77 2.59
C ARG A 21 1.85 -8.67 3.66
N VAL A 22 1.50 -9.92 3.30
CA VAL A 22 0.95 -10.90 4.26
C VAL A 22 1.88 -11.09 5.44
N GLU A 23 3.19 -11.05 5.22
CA GLU A 23 4.20 -11.15 6.28
C GLU A 23 4.08 -9.98 7.28
N GLU A 24 3.81 -8.76 6.82
CA GLU A 24 3.60 -7.62 7.70
C GLU A 24 2.32 -7.77 8.52
N ILE A 25 1.24 -8.27 7.91
CA ILE A 25 -0.01 -8.58 8.61
C ILE A 25 0.24 -9.61 9.71
N GLN A 26 1.00 -10.67 9.42
CA GLN A 26 1.33 -11.71 10.39
C GLN A 26 2.23 -11.20 11.52
N CYS A 27 3.23 -10.37 11.22
CA CYS A 27 4.04 -9.70 12.25
C CYS A 27 3.16 -8.87 13.19
N ARG A 28 2.23 -8.06 12.64
CA ARG A 28 1.30 -7.29 13.49
C ARG A 28 0.37 -8.19 14.29
N ALA A 29 -0.06 -9.32 13.72
CA ALA A 29 -0.89 -10.28 14.43
C ALA A 29 -0.14 -10.88 15.63
N LEU A 30 1.12 -11.27 15.44
CA LEU A 30 2.01 -11.75 16.50
C LEU A 30 2.24 -10.67 17.58
N ASP A 31 2.61 -9.47 17.18
CA ASP A 31 2.93 -8.38 18.11
C ASP A 31 1.74 -7.97 18.99
N ASN A 32 0.51 -8.01 18.44
CA ASN A 32 -0.68 -7.48 19.12
C ASN A 32 -1.56 -8.57 19.74
N PHE A 33 -1.52 -9.78 19.20
CA PHE A 33 -2.42 -10.88 19.61
C PHE A 33 -1.67 -12.17 19.99
N GLY A 34 -0.34 -12.18 19.92
CA GLY A 34 0.49 -13.30 20.37
C GLY A 34 0.44 -14.54 19.47
N ARG A 35 -0.17 -14.43 18.28
CA ARG A 35 -0.22 -15.52 17.29
C ARG A 35 -0.41 -14.98 15.88
N GLU A 36 -0.05 -15.82 14.91
CA GLU A 36 -0.40 -15.62 13.52
C GLU A 36 -1.92 -15.83 13.29
N LEU A 37 -2.45 -15.13 12.30
CA LEU A 37 -3.78 -15.34 11.75
C LEU A 37 -3.80 -16.64 10.94
N THR A 38 -4.89 -17.38 11.05
CA THR A 38 -5.16 -18.52 10.16
C THR A 38 -5.52 -18.04 8.75
N ASP A 39 -5.44 -18.93 7.76
CA ASP A 39 -5.85 -18.63 6.38
C ASP A 39 -7.29 -18.09 6.29
N ILE A 40 -8.20 -18.62 7.12
CA ILE A 40 -9.60 -18.16 7.16
C ILE A 40 -9.70 -16.74 7.72
N GLU A 41 -8.90 -16.41 8.74
CA GLU A 41 -8.88 -15.08 9.35
C GLU A 41 -8.22 -14.05 8.45
N LEU A 42 -7.15 -14.43 7.76
CA LEU A 42 -6.58 -13.63 6.67
C LEU A 42 -7.64 -13.34 5.62
N ASN A 43 -8.31 -14.37 5.08
CA ASN A 43 -9.35 -14.19 4.08
C ASN A 43 -10.49 -13.26 4.55
N ARG A 44 -10.91 -13.34 5.82
CA ARG A 44 -11.90 -12.41 6.39
C ARG A 44 -11.41 -10.98 6.46
N LEU A 45 -10.14 -10.76 6.80
CA LEU A 45 -9.52 -9.44 6.81
C LEU A 45 -9.47 -8.83 5.41
N LEU A 46 -9.20 -9.66 4.39
CA LEU A 46 -9.22 -9.24 2.98
C LEU A 46 -10.62 -8.75 2.57
N VAL A 47 -11.67 -9.52 2.91
CA VAL A 47 -13.05 -9.18 2.55
C VAL A 47 -13.58 -7.98 3.35
N CYS A 48 -13.33 -7.92 4.66
CA CYS A 48 -13.74 -6.80 5.53
C CYS A 48 -13.17 -5.46 5.02
N GLY A 49 -11.91 -5.45 4.57
CA GLY A 49 -11.29 -4.26 3.99
C GLY A 49 -11.88 -3.79 2.66
N CYS A 50 -12.71 -4.61 2.01
CA CYS A 50 -13.41 -4.28 0.76
C CYS A 50 -14.85 -3.84 0.99
N ASP A 51 -15.53 -4.38 2.01
CA ASP A 51 -16.95 -4.14 2.27
C ASP A 51 -17.23 -2.94 3.18
N GLU A 52 -16.25 -2.49 3.97
CA GLU A 52 -16.41 -1.32 4.84
C GLU A 52 -15.95 -0.03 4.16
N GLU A 53 -16.91 0.82 3.78
CA GLU A 53 -16.69 2.12 3.12
C GLU A 53 -15.78 3.04 3.95
N GLU A 54 -15.89 3.02 5.29
CA GLU A 54 -15.05 3.81 6.19
C GLU A 54 -13.57 3.40 6.11
N LEU A 55 -13.27 2.10 6.06
CA LEU A 55 -11.91 1.60 5.89
C LEU A 55 -11.36 2.01 4.52
N TRP A 56 -12.19 1.91 3.48
CA TRP A 56 -11.82 2.33 2.14
C TRP A 56 -11.49 3.83 2.08
N GLY A 57 -12.32 4.68 2.71
CA GLY A 57 -12.08 6.12 2.83
C GLY A 57 -10.77 6.43 3.56
N ALA A 58 -10.53 5.82 4.72
CA ALA A 58 -9.30 6.02 5.50
C ALA A 58 -8.04 5.61 4.71
N ARG A 59 -8.13 4.55 3.90
CA ARG A 59 -7.05 4.08 3.01
C ARG A 59 -6.76 5.09 1.90
N PHE A 60 -7.80 5.61 1.25
CA PHE A 60 -7.65 6.65 0.23
C PHE A 60 -7.02 7.92 0.79
N ASP A 61 -7.45 8.35 1.97
CA ASP A 61 -6.89 9.53 2.64
C ASP A 61 -5.39 9.37 2.94
N LEU A 62 -4.97 8.19 3.39
CA LEU A 62 -3.56 7.85 3.60
C LEU A 62 -2.74 7.95 2.31
N VAL A 63 -3.24 7.38 1.20
CA VAL A 63 -2.57 7.43 -0.11
C VAL A 63 -2.46 8.88 -0.61
N ILE A 64 -3.54 9.65 -0.53
CA ILE A 64 -3.53 11.06 -0.93
C ILE A 64 -2.53 11.87 -0.10
N ARG A 65 -2.46 11.65 1.21
CA ARG A 65 -1.44 12.30 2.07
C ARG A 65 -0.02 11.93 1.67
N ALA A 66 0.24 10.64 1.43
CA ALA A 66 1.57 10.20 0.98
C ALA A 66 1.97 10.82 -0.37
N ILE A 67 1.04 10.91 -1.31
CA ILE A 67 1.25 11.61 -2.59
C ILE A 67 1.55 13.09 -2.35
N CYS A 68 0.78 13.75 -1.49
CA CYS A 68 1.01 15.16 -1.15
C CYS A 68 2.40 15.36 -0.53
N GLU A 69 2.84 14.50 0.38
CA GLU A 69 4.18 14.58 0.99
C GLU A 69 5.30 14.32 -0.03
N ALA A 70 5.11 13.36 -0.95
CA ALA A 70 6.09 13.07 -1.99
C ALA A 70 6.23 14.21 -3.01
N ILE A 71 5.12 14.85 -3.39
CA ILE A 71 5.12 16.01 -4.30
C ILE A 71 5.67 17.24 -3.59
N ASN A 72 5.22 17.49 -2.36
CA ASN A 72 5.60 18.65 -1.58
C ASN A 72 6.83 18.30 -0.73
N ASN A 73 7.98 18.17 -1.39
CA ASN A 73 9.30 17.98 -0.76
C ASN A 73 9.77 19.25 -0.01
N THR A 74 8.94 19.72 0.90
CA THR A 74 9.16 20.95 1.66
C THR A 74 10.43 20.79 2.50
N ASN A 75 11.32 21.77 2.43
CA ASN A 75 12.63 21.74 3.10
C ASN A 75 13.55 20.57 2.71
N ASN A 76 13.37 19.95 1.53
CA ASN A 76 14.21 18.85 1.04
C ASN A 76 14.27 17.63 2.00
N CYS A 77 13.18 17.34 2.72
CA CYS A 77 13.11 16.20 3.64
C CYS A 77 13.35 14.84 2.96
N TRP A 78 13.09 14.74 1.64
CA TRP A 78 13.26 13.51 0.85
C TRP A 78 14.63 13.40 0.16
N LYS A 79 15.52 14.39 0.31
CA LYS A 79 16.78 14.48 -0.46
C LYS A 79 17.60 13.18 -0.45
N LYS A 80 17.74 12.52 0.71
CA LYS A 80 18.50 11.28 0.81
C LYS A 80 17.84 10.13 0.03
N VAL A 81 16.51 10.04 0.09
CA VAL A 81 15.72 9.05 -0.66
C VAL A 81 15.90 9.27 -2.16
N ASP A 82 15.87 10.52 -2.60
CA ASP A 82 16.09 10.89 -4.01
C ASP A 82 17.51 10.53 -4.47
N GLU A 83 18.53 10.87 -3.67
CA GLU A 83 19.95 10.56 -3.97
C GLU A 83 20.20 9.05 -4.08
N ASP A 84 19.69 8.26 -3.14
CA ASP A 84 19.82 6.80 -3.15
C ASP A 84 19.14 6.19 -4.40
N TYR A 85 17.96 6.69 -4.77
CA TYR A 85 17.26 6.23 -5.97
C TYR A 85 18.04 6.56 -7.24
N ILE A 86 18.51 7.80 -7.40
CA ILE A 86 19.31 8.23 -8.57
C ILE A 86 20.58 7.37 -8.69
N LYS A 87 21.25 7.08 -7.57
CA LYS A 87 22.43 6.22 -7.55
C LYS A 87 22.11 4.80 -8.05
N SER A 88 21.00 4.22 -7.59
CA SER A 88 20.56 2.88 -8.00
C SER A 88 20.28 2.77 -9.51
N LEU A 89 19.84 3.86 -10.15
CA LEU A 89 19.63 3.91 -11.60
C LEU A 89 20.95 3.92 -12.38
N GLY A 90 21.96 4.63 -11.85
CA GLY A 90 23.30 4.63 -12.43
C GLY A 90 23.98 3.25 -12.39
N GLU A 91 23.78 2.51 -11.30
CA GLU A 91 24.28 1.14 -11.14
C GLU A 91 23.60 0.15 -12.11
N LYS A 92 22.30 0.33 -12.40
CA LYS A 92 21.56 -0.52 -13.34
C LYS A 92 21.90 -0.26 -14.82
N ASN A 93 22.35 0.94 -15.18
CA ASN A 93 22.71 1.30 -16.55
C ASN A 93 24.19 1.05 -16.88
N GLY A 94 24.99 0.61 -15.91
CA GLY A 94 26.41 0.26 -16.05
C GLY A 94 26.69 -1.25 -16.14
N GLN A 95 25.65 -2.08 -16.23
CA GLN A 95 25.73 -3.54 -16.44
C GLN A 95 25.19 -3.93 -17.82
#